data_AF-A0A8J3YJG1-F1
#
_entry.id   AF-A0A8J3YJG1-F1
#
_cell.length_a   1.000
_cell.length_b   1.000
_cell.length_c   1.000
_cell.angle_alpha   90.00
_cell.angle_beta   90.00
_cell.angle_gamma   90.00
#
_symmetry.space_group_name_H-M   'P 1'
#
loop_
_entity.id
_entity.type
_entity.pdbx_description
1 polymer ?
#
loop_
_entity_poly.entity_id
_entity_poly.type
_entity_poly.pdbx_seq_one_letter_code
_entity_poly.pdbx_strand_id
1 'polypeptide(L)'
;MASNPDPSRITAALWYFVESCLAMHPGTQYGGTFADKPGYHNTRNNLYNQGRTNDYSVRLAADKAGPGDKCAAFDWTFPDAQSGRYGTIIQYGERVRSAYWARDPRLRGWREVLIQADWDESAEGYDFTSWSERTPDSSHLWHAHFSCLRQYLNDITVMNGMLSILWGESLETWNNGQSKYGGNMAEFTDEMARKIHNSDNYLWRGLTQLDDVVVDVRSATGTGTVDNKFAKQFKQLVADVAELKKQTTFGGVDGSTVAAALAADPTFINNLADALATRLKA
;
A
#
# COMPACT_ATOMS: atom_id res chain seq x y z
N MET A 1 -13.30 9.42 -22.38
CA MET A 1 -13.43 8.16 -21.64
C MET A 1 -14.60 7.41 -22.23
N ALA A 2 -14.40 6.14 -22.60
CA ALA A 2 -15.46 5.24 -23.03
C ALA A 2 -16.36 4.90 -21.82
N SER A 3 -17.64 4.69 -22.07
CA SER A 3 -18.57 4.30 -21.01
C SER A 3 -18.21 2.92 -20.44
N ASN A 4 -18.34 2.77 -19.11
CA ASN A 4 -18.23 1.48 -18.45
C ASN A 4 -19.22 0.47 -19.09
N PRO A 5 -18.73 -0.65 -19.66
CA PRO A 5 -19.56 -1.58 -20.42
C PRO A 5 -20.52 -2.39 -19.54
N ASP A 6 -20.23 -2.51 -18.24
CA ASP A 6 -21.11 -3.18 -17.29
C ASP A 6 -21.00 -2.52 -15.89
N PRO A 7 -21.65 -1.36 -15.68
CA PRO A 7 -21.63 -0.69 -14.38
C PRO A 7 -22.32 -1.51 -13.28
N SER A 8 -23.09 -2.54 -13.63
CA SER A 8 -23.68 -3.47 -12.66
C SER A 8 -22.63 -4.39 -12.06
N ARG A 9 -21.51 -4.65 -12.75
CA ARG A 9 -20.44 -5.55 -12.30
C ARG A 9 -19.07 -4.90 -12.15
N ILE A 10 -18.85 -3.72 -12.71
CA ILE A 10 -17.55 -3.04 -12.72
C ILE A 10 -17.71 -1.69 -12.00
N THR A 11 -16.87 -1.40 -11.00
CA THR A 11 -16.89 -0.07 -10.34
C THR A 11 -16.36 1.02 -11.28
N ALA A 12 -16.74 2.27 -11.02
CA ALA A 12 -16.20 3.39 -11.78
C ALA A 12 -14.67 3.52 -11.61
N ALA A 13 -14.14 3.25 -10.42
CA ALA A 13 -12.70 3.29 -10.17
C ALA A 13 -11.93 2.19 -10.91
N LEU A 14 -12.43 0.95 -10.92
CA LEU A 14 -11.82 -0.12 -11.71
C LEU A 14 -11.89 0.18 -13.21
N TRP A 15 -13.01 0.72 -13.69
CA TRP A 15 -13.12 1.12 -15.10
C TRP A 15 -12.15 2.24 -15.46
N TYR A 16 -11.98 3.24 -14.59
CA TYR A 16 -10.95 4.26 -14.75
C TYR A 16 -9.54 3.66 -14.85
N PHE A 17 -9.22 2.66 -14.03
CA PHE A 17 -7.96 1.93 -14.10
C PHE A 17 -7.76 1.26 -15.47
N VAL A 18 -8.79 0.55 -15.95
CA VAL A 18 -8.79 -0.09 -17.27
C VAL A 18 -8.50 0.93 -18.38
N GLU A 19 -9.27 2.02 -18.43
CA GLU A 19 -9.10 3.06 -19.46
C GLU A 19 -7.70 3.69 -19.40
N SER A 20 -7.19 3.91 -18.20
CA SER A 20 -5.87 4.50 -17.97
C SER A 20 -4.75 3.59 -18.47
N CYS A 21 -4.85 2.27 -18.26
CA CYS A 21 -3.90 1.30 -18.80
C CYS A 21 -3.94 1.26 -20.34
N LEU A 22 -5.13 1.20 -20.94
CA LEU A 22 -5.28 1.19 -22.40
C LEU A 22 -4.76 2.47 -23.06
N ALA A 23 -4.96 3.63 -22.42
CA ALA A 23 -4.41 4.89 -22.87
C ALA A 23 -2.89 5.00 -22.65
N MET A 24 -2.35 4.33 -21.63
CA MET A 24 -0.92 4.34 -21.30
C MET A 24 -0.08 3.65 -22.38
N HIS A 25 -0.59 2.57 -22.98
CA HIS A 25 0.09 1.89 -24.08
C HIS A 25 -0.86 1.58 -25.24
N PRO A 26 -0.97 2.50 -26.23
CA PRO A 26 -1.75 2.26 -27.42
C PRO A 26 -1.32 0.96 -28.12
N GLY A 27 -2.28 0.13 -28.52
CA GLY A 27 -2.03 -1.18 -29.13
C GLY A 27 -2.20 -2.36 -28.17
N THR A 28 -2.21 -2.12 -26.86
CA THR A 28 -2.71 -3.09 -25.87
C THR A 28 -4.24 -3.20 -25.91
N GLN A 29 -4.78 -4.23 -25.28
CA GLN A 29 -6.21 -4.57 -25.37
C GLN A 29 -6.85 -4.82 -24.01
N TYR A 30 -8.15 -4.61 -23.97
CA TYR A 30 -9.01 -4.99 -22.85
C TYR A 30 -9.22 -6.50 -22.85
N GLY A 31 -8.52 -7.22 -21.96
CA GLY A 31 -8.64 -8.68 -21.82
C GLY A 31 -9.87 -9.13 -21.01
N GLY A 32 -10.47 -8.21 -20.24
CA GLY A 32 -11.72 -8.44 -19.51
C GLY A 32 -11.63 -8.11 -18.02
N THR A 33 -12.77 -7.81 -17.39
CA THR A 33 -12.89 -7.67 -15.93
C THR A 33 -13.81 -8.72 -15.33
N PHE A 34 -15.07 -8.80 -15.78
CA PHE A 34 -16.02 -9.80 -15.27
C PHE A 34 -15.99 -11.10 -16.09
N ALA A 35 -15.94 -12.22 -15.39
CA ALA A 35 -16.20 -13.54 -15.94
C ALA A 35 -16.84 -14.42 -14.86
N ASP A 36 -17.81 -15.26 -15.25
CA ASP A 36 -18.46 -16.19 -14.32
C ASP A 36 -17.59 -17.44 -14.08
N LYS A 37 -16.45 -17.24 -13.41
CA LYS A 37 -15.46 -18.26 -13.05
C LYS A 37 -15.00 -18.09 -11.58
N PRO A 38 -14.31 -19.06 -10.96
CA PRO A 38 -13.66 -18.84 -9.66
C PRO A 38 -12.67 -17.66 -9.68
N GLY A 39 -12.46 -17.00 -8.55
CA GLY A 39 -11.49 -15.90 -8.41
C GLY A 39 -12.04 -14.47 -8.60
N TYR A 40 -11.12 -13.51 -8.69
CA TYR A 40 -11.41 -12.06 -8.64
C TYR A 40 -12.20 -11.52 -9.84
N HIS A 41 -12.21 -12.21 -10.98
CA HIS A 41 -13.08 -11.84 -12.11
C HIS A 41 -14.57 -11.98 -11.79
N ASN A 42 -14.94 -12.74 -10.76
CA ASN A 42 -16.33 -12.92 -10.38
C ASN A 42 -16.69 -12.07 -9.15
N THR A 43 -17.98 -11.86 -8.97
CA THR A 43 -18.49 -11.11 -7.82
C THR A 43 -18.50 -12.03 -6.59
N ARG A 44 -18.24 -11.47 -5.40
CA ARG A 44 -18.28 -12.26 -4.15
C ARG A 44 -19.66 -12.89 -3.96
N ASN A 45 -20.73 -12.13 -4.24
CA ASN A 45 -22.10 -12.59 -4.06
C ASN A 45 -22.43 -13.76 -5.00
N ASN A 46 -22.00 -13.70 -6.26
CA ASN A 46 -22.21 -14.81 -7.19
C ASN A 46 -21.40 -16.05 -6.79
N LEU A 47 -20.15 -15.88 -6.33
CA LEU A 47 -19.36 -16.99 -5.78
C LEU A 47 -20.06 -17.65 -4.58
N TYR A 48 -20.62 -16.87 -3.67
CA TYR A 48 -21.40 -17.40 -2.54
C TYR A 48 -22.67 -18.13 -2.99
N ASN A 49 -23.39 -17.61 -3.98
CA ASN A 49 -24.56 -18.28 -4.55
C ASN A 49 -24.21 -19.61 -5.22
N GLN A 50 -22.99 -19.74 -5.75
CA GLN A 50 -22.45 -20.99 -6.30
C GLN A 50 -21.89 -21.95 -5.23
N GLY A 51 -22.03 -21.63 -3.94
CA GLY A 51 -21.49 -22.42 -2.84
C GLY A 51 -19.97 -22.28 -2.63
N ARG A 52 -19.32 -21.33 -3.31
CA ARG A 52 -17.86 -21.09 -3.25
C ARG A 52 -17.50 -20.11 -2.13
N THR A 53 -17.97 -20.37 -0.91
CA THR A 53 -17.73 -19.50 0.26
C THR A 53 -16.28 -19.44 0.71
N ASN A 54 -15.47 -20.41 0.27
CA ASN A 54 -14.04 -20.47 0.50
C ASN A 54 -13.24 -20.30 -0.81
N ASP A 55 -13.74 -19.57 -1.80
CA ASP A 55 -12.92 -19.19 -2.97
C ASP A 55 -11.74 -18.30 -2.52
N TYR A 56 -10.55 -18.44 -3.10
CA TYR A 56 -9.37 -17.69 -2.63
C TYR A 56 -9.57 -16.17 -2.66
N SER A 57 -10.40 -15.69 -3.59
CA SER A 57 -10.73 -14.29 -3.72
C SER A 57 -11.73 -13.80 -2.69
N VAL A 58 -12.33 -14.63 -1.84
CA VAL A 58 -13.34 -14.21 -0.84
C VAL A 58 -12.99 -14.62 0.61
N ARG A 59 -11.74 -15.06 0.83
CA ARG A 59 -11.26 -15.56 2.13
C ARG A 59 -10.80 -14.45 3.07
N LEU A 60 -10.08 -13.45 2.55
CA LEU A 60 -9.48 -12.40 3.37
C LEU A 60 -10.55 -11.45 3.91
N ALA A 61 -10.26 -10.79 5.04
CA ALA A 61 -11.15 -9.79 5.60
C ALA A 61 -11.42 -8.65 4.61
N ALA A 62 -10.38 -8.18 3.91
CA ALA A 62 -10.50 -7.14 2.88
C ALA A 62 -11.33 -7.60 1.65
N ASP A 63 -11.37 -8.91 1.35
CA ASP A 63 -12.21 -9.44 0.28
C ASP A 63 -13.67 -9.60 0.69
N LYS A 64 -13.92 -9.80 1.99
CA LYS A 64 -15.26 -9.86 2.59
C LYS A 64 -15.87 -8.46 2.80
N ALA A 65 -15.04 -7.42 2.76
CA ALA A 65 -15.46 -6.03 2.79
C ALA A 65 -15.69 -5.46 1.36
N GLY A 66 -16.24 -4.25 1.28
CA GLY A 66 -16.53 -3.59 0.00
C GLY A 66 -17.69 -4.23 -0.80
N PRO A 67 -17.90 -3.76 -2.04
CA PRO A 67 -19.02 -4.19 -2.88
C PRO A 67 -18.93 -5.69 -3.21
N GLY A 68 -19.99 -6.43 -2.86
CA GLY A 68 -20.06 -7.87 -3.10
C GLY A 68 -20.55 -8.25 -4.50
N ASP A 69 -21.16 -7.31 -5.20
CA ASP A 69 -21.78 -7.43 -6.52
C ASP A 69 -20.87 -7.01 -7.68
N LYS A 70 -19.60 -6.69 -7.40
CA LYS A 70 -18.62 -6.25 -8.40
C LYS A 70 -17.48 -7.26 -8.57
N CYS A 71 -16.98 -7.37 -9.80
CA CYS A 71 -15.70 -8.04 -10.07
C CYS A 71 -14.55 -7.15 -9.60
N ALA A 72 -13.43 -7.77 -9.28
CA ALA A 72 -12.28 -7.11 -8.70
C ALA A 72 -10.97 -7.52 -9.40
N ALA A 73 -11.07 -7.89 -10.68
CA ALA A 73 -9.93 -8.17 -11.54
C ALA A 73 -10.00 -7.44 -12.88
N PHE A 74 -8.83 -7.29 -13.51
CA PHE A 74 -8.67 -6.81 -14.88
C PHE A 74 -7.50 -7.55 -15.55
N ASP A 75 -7.74 -8.06 -16.75
CA ASP A 75 -6.70 -8.59 -17.63
C ASP A 75 -6.31 -7.55 -18.69
N TRP A 76 -5.06 -7.12 -18.67
CA TRP A 76 -4.48 -6.21 -19.67
C TRP A 76 -3.67 -6.99 -20.68
N THR A 77 -4.15 -7.07 -21.93
CA THR A 77 -3.56 -7.94 -22.95
C THR A 77 -2.54 -7.20 -23.82
N PHE A 78 -1.42 -7.87 -24.10
CA PHE A 78 -0.30 -7.40 -24.91
C PHE A 78 -0.18 -8.27 -26.18
N PRO A 79 -0.81 -7.87 -27.31
CA PRO A 79 -0.85 -8.71 -28.51
C PRO A 79 0.53 -9.04 -29.11
N ASP A 80 1.53 -8.18 -28.90
CA ASP A 80 2.90 -8.43 -29.31
C ASP A 80 3.55 -9.58 -28.55
N ALA A 81 3.26 -9.72 -27.26
CA ALA A 81 3.73 -10.81 -26.42
C ALA A 81 3.18 -12.18 -26.86
N GLN A 82 1.97 -12.25 -27.43
CA GLN A 82 1.45 -13.49 -28.02
C GLN A 82 2.30 -14.01 -29.19
N SER A 83 3.11 -13.13 -29.82
CA SER A 83 4.06 -13.47 -30.87
C SER A 83 5.49 -13.67 -30.34
N GLY A 84 5.67 -13.85 -29.02
CA GLY A 84 6.98 -13.98 -28.37
C GLY A 84 7.76 -12.67 -28.24
N ARG A 85 7.13 -11.52 -28.51
CA ARG A 85 7.77 -10.20 -28.37
C ARG A 85 7.38 -9.59 -27.03
N TYR A 86 8.07 -10.00 -25.98
CA TYR A 86 7.73 -9.64 -24.59
C TYR A 86 8.13 -8.22 -24.17
N GLY A 87 8.84 -7.45 -24.99
CA GLY A 87 9.41 -6.15 -24.60
C GLY A 87 8.41 -5.18 -23.95
N THR A 88 7.17 -5.13 -24.46
CA THR A 88 6.13 -4.25 -23.90
C THR A 88 5.63 -4.73 -22.54
N ILE A 89 5.30 -6.02 -22.39
CA ILE A 89 4.79 -6.56 -21.14
C ILE A 89 5.87 -6.54 -20.04
N ILE A 90 7.12 -6.89 -20.39
CA ILE A 90 8.28 -6.84 -19.49
C ILE A 90 8.47 -5.44 -18.90
N GLN A 91 8.28 -4.38 -19.69
CA GLN A 91 8.39 -3.01 -19.19
C GLN A 91 7.48 -2.77 -17.97
N TYR A 92 6.26 -3.29 -18.01
CA TYR A 92 5.30 -3.15 -16.89
C TYR A 92 5.57 -4.16 -15.79
N GLY A 93 5.96 -5.40 -16.13
CA GLY A 93 6.34 -6.43 -15.17
C GLY A 93 7.52 -5.99 -14.31
N GLU A 94 8.57 -5.43 -14.91
CA GLU A 94 9.74 -4.87 -14.23
C GLU A 94 9.37 -3.76 -13.23
N ARG A 95 8.41 -2.91 -13.59
CA ARG A 95 7.93 -1.82 -12.71
C ARG A 95 7.21 -2.39 -11.50
N VAL A 96 6.34 -3.39 -11.71
CA VAL A 96 5.63 -4.08 -10.62
C VAL A 96 6.62 -4.86 -9.74
N ARG A 97 7.56 -5.59 -10.34
CA ARG A 97 8.63 -6.33 -9.66
C ARG A 97 9.48 -5.42 -8.78
N SER A 98 9.91 -4.28 -9.32
CA SER A 98 10.68 -3.27 -8.59
C SER A 98 9.89 -2.71 -7.40
N ALA A 99 8.62 -2.37 -7.61
CA ALA A 99 7.73 -1.91 -6.54
C ALA A 99 7.52 -2.98 -5.46
N TYR A 100 7.37 -4.24 -5.86
CA TYR A 100 7.18 -5.37 -4.96
C TYR A 100 8.39 -5.58 -4.04
N TRP A 101 9.61 -5.62 -4.60
CA TRP A 101 10.83 -5.77 -3.80
C TRP A 101 11.13 -4.55 -2.92
N ALA A 102 10.76 -3.35 -3.38
CA ALA A 102 10.88 -2.12 -2.60
C ALA A 102 9.84 -1.98 -1.46
N ARG A 103 8.88 -2.92 -1.35
CA ARG A 103 7.73 -2.81 -0.44
C ARG A 103 6.94 -1.51 -0.66
N ASP A 104 6.74 -1.15 -1.92
CA ASP A 104 6.16 0.14 -2.28
C ASP A 104 4.74 0.31 -1.71
N PRO A 105 4.47 1.38 -0.93
CA PRO A 105 3.16 1.58 -0.30
C PRO A 105 2.03 1.79 -1.31
N ARG A 106 2.33 2.13 -2.57
CA ARG A 106 1.35 2.24 -3.65
C ARG A 106 0.74 0.90 -4.06
N LEU A 107 1.34 -0.23 -3.68
CA LEU A 107 0.77 -1.57 -3.87
C LEU A 107 -0.36 -1.90 -2.89
N ARG A 108 -0.57 -1.07 -1.86
CA ARG A 108 -1.66 -1.28 -0.89
C ARG A 108 -3.02 -1.28 -1.58
N GLY A 109 -3.84 -2.26 -1.24
CA GLY A 109 -5.18 -2.43 -1.78
C GLY A 109 -5.25 -3.40 -2.97
N TRP A 110 -4.10 -3.85 -3.46
CA TRP A 110 -4.00 -4.93 -4.43
C TRP A 110 -3.76 -6.26 -3.73
N ARG A 111 -4.33 -7.34 -4.27
CA ARG A 111 -4.06 -8.70 -3.83
C ARG A 111 -2.81 -9.22 -4.51
N GLU A 112 -2.82 -9.22 -5.84
CA GLU A 112 -1.73 -9.75 -6.63
C GLU A 112 -1.69 -9.12 -8.03
N VAL A 113 -0.52 -9.20 -8.65
CA VAL A 113 -0.35 -9.05 -10.10
C VAL A 113 0.35 -10.29 -10.64
N LEU A 114 -0.15 -10.83 -11.74
CA LEU A 114 0.46 -11.92 -12.49
C LEU A 114 0.83 -11.38 -13.87
N ILE A 115 2.12 -11.39 -14.22
CA ILE A 115 2.64 -10.71 -15.41
C ILE A 115 4.02 -11.26 -15.77
N GLN A 116 4.38 -11.24 -17.06
CA GLN A 116 5.76 -11.44 -17.48
C GLN A 116 6.63 -10.24 -17.12
N ALA A 117 7.66 -10.45 -16.30
CA ALA A 117 8.57 -9.42 -15.79
C ALA A 117 10.01 -9.58 -16.29
N ASP A 118 10.36 -10.67 -16.97
CA ASP A 118 11.65 -10.81 -17.65
C ASP A 118 11.56 -11.52 -19.02
N TRP A 119 12.70 -11.93 -19.59
CA TRP A 119 12.79 -12.48 -20.95
C TRP A 119 12.64 -14.00 -21.03
N ASP A 120 12.31 -14.67 -19.94
CA ASP A 120 12.09 -16.12 -19.95
C ASP A 120 10.69 -16.50 -20.50
N GLU A 121 10.29 -17.77 -20.33
CA GLU A 121 8.97 -18.28 -20.70
C GLU A 121 8.14 -18.66 -19.46
N SER A 122 8.39 -17.98 -18.33
CA SER A 122 7.75 -18.22 -17.03
C SER A 122 7.31 -16.90 -16.40
N ALA A 123 6.02 -16.59 -16.53
CA ALA A 123 5.41 -15.43 -15.88
C ALA A 123 5.60 -15.42 -14.35
N GLU A 124 5.52 -14.23 -13.77
CA GLU A 124 5.71 -13.99 -12.37
C GLU A 124 4.41 -13.54 -11.71
N GLY A 125 4.16 -14.03 -10.51
CA GLY A 125 3.03 -13.66 -9.67
C GLY A 125 3.50 -13.08 -8.36
N TYR A 126 3.08 -11.85 -8.06
CA TYR A 126 3.43 -11.12 -6.85
C TYR A 126 2.20 -10.98 -5.94
N ASP A 127 2.14 -11.71 -4.82
CA ASP A 127 1.08 -11.52 -3.80
C ASP A 127 1.51 -10.42 -2.82
N PHE A 128 0.80 -9.29 -2.80
CA PHE A 128 1.14 -8.13 -1.96
C PHE A 128 0.63 -8.26 -0.53
N THR A 129 -0.19 -9.28 -0.24
CA THR A 129 -0.74 -9.52 1.10
C THR A 129 0.15 -10.45 1.91
N SER A 130 0.64 -11.53 1.30
CA SER A 130 1.59 -12.46 1.91
C SER A 130 3.04 -12.13 1.58
N TRP A 131 3.28 -11.23 0.62
CA TRP A 131 4.60 -10.91 0.12
C TRP A 131 5.37 -12.16 -0.34
N SER A 132 4.68 -12.98 -1.12
CA SER A 132 5.22 -14.20 -1.73
C SER A 132 5.16 -14.13 -3.24
N GLU A 133 6.13 -14.77 -3.90
CA GLU A 133 6.18 -14.93 -5.35
C GLU A 133 5.64 -16.31 -5.75
N ARG A 134 5.08 -16.42 -6.97
CA ARG A 134 4.66 -17.69 -7.57
C ARG A 134 4.79 -17.66 -9.08
N THR A 135 4.89 -18.82 -9.70
CA THR A 135 4.73 -18.98 -11.16
C THR A 135 3.26 -19.26 -11.46
N PRO A 136 2.53 -18.37 -12.16
CA PRO A 136 1.18 -18.65 -12.64
C PRO A 136 1.23 -19.49 -13.93
N ASP A 137 0.08 -19.81 -14.50
CA ASP A 137 0.05 -20.51 -15.78
C ASP A 137 0.52 -19.61 -16.94
N SER A 138 0.89 -20.25 -18.06
CA SER A 138 1.52 -19.59 -19.21
C SER A 138 0.64 -18.58 -19.95
N SER A 139 -0.65 -18.46 -19.63
CA SER A 139 -1.48 -17.40 -20.24
C SER A 139 -1.00 -16.00 -19.82
N HIS A 140 -0.33 -15.88 -18.67
CA HIS A 140 0.20 -14.61 -18.15
C HIS A 140 1.49 -14.15 -18.84
N LEU A 141 2.01 -14.93 -19.81
CA LEU A 141 3.12 -14.51 -20.68
C LEU A 141 2.72 -13.36 -21.61
N TRP A 142 1.41 -13.20 -21.88
CA TRP A 142 0.91 -12.23 -22.84
C TRP A 142 -0.20 -11.33 -22.32
N HIS A 143 -0.59 -11.47 -21.05
CA HIS A 143 -1.44 -10.50 -20.37
C HIS A 143 -1.02 -10.32 -18.91
N ALA A 144 -1.27 -9.13 -18.38
CA ALA A 144 -1.13 -8.84 -16.96
C ALA A 144 -2.49 -9.01 -16.28
N HIS A 145 -2.57 -9.89 -15.29
CA HIS A 145 -3.75 -10.07 -14.45
C HIS A 145 -3.60 -9.25 -13.17
N PHE A 146 -4.47 -8.27 -12.97
CA PHE A 146 -4.51 -7.44 -11.77
C PHE A 146 -5.67 -7.85 -10.88
N SER A 147 -5.41 -8.18 -9.61
CA SER A 147 -6.44 -8.47 -8.61
C SER A 147 -6.47 -7.40 -7.53
N CYS A 148 -7.57 -6.65 -7.40
CA CYS A 148 -7.79 -5.65 -6.36
C CYS A 148 -8.55 -6.27 -5.18
N LEU A 149 -8.16 -5.96 -3.95
CA LEU A 149 -8.93 -6.37 -2.77
C LEU A 149 -10.28 -5.63 -2.76
N ARG A 150 -11.38 -6.35 -2.56
CA ARG A 150 -12.74 -5.78 -2.73
C ARG A 150 -13.02 -4.56 -1.86
N GLN A 151 -12.44 -4.47 -0.65
CA GLN A 151 -12.52 -3.30 0.22
C GLN A 151 -12.10 -1.99 -0.49
N TYR A 152 -11.15 -2.05 -1.42
CA TYR A 152 -10.55 -0.89 -2.08
C TYR A 152 -11.07 -0.67 -3.51
N LEU A 153 -12.06 -1.45 -3.95
CA LEU A 153 -12.49 -1.45 -5.35
C LEU A 153 -13.14 -0.12 -5.82
N ASN A 154 -13.56 0.73 -4.88
CA ASN A 154 -14.07 2.07 -5.15
C ASN A 154 -13.03 3.18 -4.82
N ASP A 155 -11.84 2.82 -4.37
CA ASP A 155 -10.82 3.77 -3.96
C ASP A 155 -9.97 4.18 -5.17
N ILE A 156 -10.21 5.38 -5.68
CA ILE A 156 -9.46 5.93 -6.82
C ILE A 156 -7.97 6.10 -6.49
N THR A 157 -7.60 6.33 -5.22
CA THR A 157 -6.21 6.49 -4.80
C THR A 157 -5.44 5.19 -4.96
N VAL A 158 -6.09 4.04 -4.67
CA VAL A 158 -5.50 2.70 -4.88
C VAL A 158 -5.26 2.43 -6.37
N MET A 159 -6.19 2.85 -7.23
CA MET A 159 -6.02 2.75 -8.68
C MET A 159 -4.87 3.64 -9.17
N ASN A 160 -4.82 4.89 -8.69
CA ASN A 160 -3.78 5.86 -9.02
C ASN A 160 -2.38 5.40 -8.56
N GLY A 161 -2.28 4.75 -7.39
CA GLY A 161 -1.01 4.20 -6.90
C GLY A 161 -0.43 3.15 -7.86
N MET A 162 -1.26 2.21 -8.33
CA MET A 162 -0.83 1.23 -9.33
C MET A 162 -0.54 1.88 -10.68
N LEU A 163 -1.35 2.85 -11.14
CA LEU A 163 -1.08 3.57 -12.39
C LEU A 163 0.23 4.35 -12.34
N SER A 164 0.57 4.94 -11.18
CA SER A 164 1.85 5.61 -10.93
C SER A 164 3.03 4.63 -11.06
N ILE A 165 2.91 3.42 -10.48
CA ILE A 165 3.90 2.34 -10.66
C ILE A 165 4.01 1.95 -12.14
N LEU A 166 2.89 1.66 -12.78
CA LEU A 166 2.86 1.23 -14.18
C LEU A 166 3.38 2.30 -15.13
N TRP A 167 3.20 3.59 -14.82
CA TRP A 167 3.77 4.70 -15.58
C TRP A 167 5.29 4.83 -15.40
N GLY A 168 5.84 4.23 -14.34
CA GLY A 168 7.27 4.29 -14.01
C GLY A 168 7.64 5.49 -13.15
N GLU A 169 6.70 6.08 -12.42
CA GLU A 169 7.00 7.17 -11.49
C GLU A 169 7.69 6.64 -10.24
N SER A 170 8.63 7.42 -9.71
CA SER A 170 9.25 7.13 -8.43
C SER A 170 8.26 7.31 -7.28
N LEU A 171 8.50 6.63 -6.16
CA LEU A 171 7.73 6.85 -4.93
C LEU A 171 7.86 8.29 -4.42
N GLU A 172 9.01 8.94 -4.64
CA GLU A 172 9.22 10.35 -4.31
C GLU A 172 8.28 11.28 -5.10
N THR A 173 8.18 11.07 -6.42
CA THR A 173 7.24 11.81 -7.28
C THR A 173 5.80 11.69 -6.79
N TRP A 174 5.40 10.49 -6.37
CA TRP A 174 4.09 10.24 -5.77
C TRP A 174 3.90 10.99 -4.46
N ASN A 175 4.85 10.89 -3.53
CA ASN A 175 4.78 11.50 -2.20
C ASN A 175 4.81 13.03 -2.24
N ASN A 176 5.53 13.62 -3.20
CA ASN A 176 5.60 15.07 -3.39
C ASN A 176 4.38 15.65 -4.11
N GLY A 177 3.41 14.78 -4.44
CA GLY A 177 2.17 15.15 -5.09
C GLY A 177 2.29 15.55 -6.56
N GLN A 178 3.37 15.11 -7.21
CA GLN A 178 3.70 15.43 -8.59
C GLN A 178 3.32 14.30 -9.57
N SER A 179 2.66 13.25 -9.07
CA SER A 179 2.22 12.13 -9.92
C SER A 179 1.17 12.59 -10.94
N LYS A 180 1.33 12.12 -12.18
CA LYS A 180 0.37 12.28 -13.28
C LYS A 180 -1.02 11.75 -12.91
N TYR A 181 -1.08 10.70 -12.10
CA TYR A 181 -2.32 10.08 -11.68
C TYR A 181 -2.85 10.70 -10.37
N GLY A 182 -2.29 11.82 -9.94
CA GLY A 182 -2.62 12.47 -8.68
C GLY A 182 -1.85 11.83 -7.54
N GLY A 183 -0.79 12.51 -7.12
CA GLY A 183 -0.21 12.31 -5.81
C GLY A 183 -0.78 13.42 -4.94
N ASN A 184 -1.57 13.07 -3.93
CA ASN A 184 -1.67 13.87 -2.72
C ASN A 184 -2.41 13.04 -1.69
N MET A 185 -1.66 12.51 -0.72
CA MET A 185 -2.24 12.09 0.55
C MET A 185 -2.82 13.30 1.34
N ALA A 186 -2.70 14.53 0.82
CA ALA A 186 -3.28 15.74 1.41
C ALA A 186 -4.82 15.82 1.33
N GLU A 187 -5.49 14.92 0.59
CA GLU A 187 -6.95 14.75 0.62
C GLU A 187 -7.40 13.42 1.23
N PHE A 188 -6.52 12.72 1.97
CA PHE A 188 -7.03 11.94 3.08
C PHE A 188 -7.55 12.96 4.09
N THR A 189 -8.86 13.14 4.17
CA THR A 189 -9.45 13.90 5.29
C THR A 189 -8.77 13.45 6.57
N ASP A 190 -8.37 14.38 7.44
CA ASP A 190 -7.72 14.05 8.72
C ASP A 190 -8.48 12.96 9.49
N GLU A 191 -9.76 12.78 9.21
CA GLU A 191 -10.61 11.70 9.71
C GLU A 191 -10.35 10.30 9.10
N MET A 192 -10.11 10.19 7.78
CA MET A 192 -9.72 8.92 7.15
C MET A 192 -8.25 8.60 7.36
N ALA A 193 -7.38 9.62 7.41
CA ALA A 193 -6.01 9.45 7.90
C ALA A 193 -6.02 8.96 9.36
N ARG A 194 -6.90 9.48 10.24
CA ARG A 194 -7.12 8.95 11.60
C ARG A 194 -7.70 7.54 11.64
N LYS A 195 -8.61 7.17 10.73
CA LYS A 195 -9.22 5.83 10.68
C LYS A 195 -8.31 4.76 10.07
N ILE A 196 -7.38 5.15 9.19
CA ILE A 196 -6.38 4.24 8.59
C ILE A 196 -5.07 4.24 9.41
N HIS A 197 -4.79 5.31 10.16
CA HIS A 197 -3.89 5.33 11.33
C HIS A 197 -4.63 4.94 12.64
N ASN A 198 -5.43 3.87 12.63
CA ASN A 198 -5.86 3.24 13.88
C ASN A 198 -4.66 2.41 14.39
N SER A 199 -3.71 2.95 15.15
CA SER A 199 -3.75 3.31 16.57
C SER A 199 -3.72 2.15 17.57
N ASP A 200 -3.53 0.89 17.13
CA ASP A 200 -3.21 -0.21 18.06
C ASP A 200 -1.70 -0.52 18.13
N ASN A 201 -0.84 0.33 17.54
CA ASN A 201 0.60 0.19 17.68
C ASN A 201 1.30 1.55 17.91
N TYR A 202 0.99 2.18 19.05
CA TYR A 202 1.73 3.36 19.54
C TYR A 202 3.21 3.08 19.81
N LEU A 203 3.58 1.81 20.01
CA LEU A 203 4.98 1.33 20.07
C LEU A 203 5.73 1.60 18.76
N TRP A 204 5.08 1.38 17.60
CA TRP A 204 5.70 1.59 16.29
C TRP A 204 5.95 3.07 15.99
N ARG A 205 5.04 3.96 16.41
CA ARG A 205 5.23 5.42 16.30
C ARG A 205 6.30 5.94 17.25
N GLY A 206 6.38 5.38 18.46
CA GLY A 206 7.46 5.70 19.41
C GLY A 206 8.83 5.26 18.88
N LEU A 207 8.94 4.04 18.35
CA LEU A 207 10.19 3.47 17.84
C LEU A 207 10.70 4.15 16.56
N THR A 208 9.82 4.49 15.61
CA THR A 208 10.25 5.16 14.37
C THR A 208 10.62 6.62 14.57
N GLN A 209 9.92 7.34 15.45
CA GLN A 209 10.36 8.69 15.83
C GLN A 209 11.64 8.67 16.69
N LEU A 210 11.88 7.59 17.46
CA LEU A 210 13.14 7.38 18.16
C LEU A 210 14.30 7.08 17.20
N ASP A 211 14.09 6.26 16.16
CA ASP A 211 15.12 5.98 15.15
C ASP A 211 15.49 7.24 14.36
N ASP A 212 14.50 8.05 13.95
CA ASP A 212 14.76 9.32 13.27
C ASP A 212 15.52 10.32 14.17
N VAL A 213 15.17 10.37 15.46
CA VAL A 213 15.88 11.22 16.43
C VAL A 213 17.30 10.68 16.74
N VAL A 214 17.49 9.37 16.80
CA VAL A 214 18.81 8.75 17.04
C VAL A 214 19.73 8.88 15.82
N VAL A 215 19.19 8.79 14.60
CA VAL A 215 19.93 8.99 13.35
C VAL A 215 20.33 10.46 13.18
N ASP A 216 19.44 11.41 13.45
CA ASP A 216 19.75 12.85 13.41
C ASP A 216 20.74 13.26 14.52
N VAL A 217 20.74 12.58 15.68
CA VAL A 217 21.72 12.82 16.76
C VAL A 217 23.11 12.26 16.44
N ARG A 218 23.21 11.16 15.68
CA ARG A 218 24.49 10.53 15.29
C ARG A 218 25.21 11.26 14.16
N SER A 219 24.48 11.99 13.31
CA SER A 219 25.04 12.66 12.13
C SER A 219 25.51 14.10 12.39
N ALA A 220 25.15 14.71 13.52
CA ALA A 220 25.51 16.08 13.87
C ALA A 220 26.81 16.17 14.70
N THR A 221 27.97 15.99 14.06
CA THR A 221 29.31 16.19 14.66
C THR A 221 29.89 17.59 14.41
N GLY A 222 29.09 18.65 14.57
CA GLY A 222 29.51 20.03 14.28
C GLY A 222 29.01 21.04 15.30
N THR A 223 29.93 21.69 16.00
CA THR A 223 29.70 22.73 17.01
C THR A 223 28.98 23.95 16.42
N GLY A 224 27.73 24.18 16.79
CA GLY A 224 27.06 25.43 16.46
C GLY A 224 25.57 25.42 16.82
N THR A 225 25.25 26.10 17.94
CA THR A 225 23.91 26.57 18.34
C THR A 225 22.78 25.55 18.30
N VAL A 226 22.36 25.10 19.49
CA VAL A 226 21.20 24.20 19.77
C VAL A 226 20.10 24.40 18.74
N ASP A 227 20.07 23.48 17.77
CA ASP A 227 19.18 23.58 16.62
C ASP A 227 17.73 23.56 17.10
N ASN A 228 16.99 24.63 16.81
CA ASN A 228 15.61 24.86 17.25
C ASN A 228 14.69 23.67 16.92
N LYS A 229 15.09 22.83 15.96
CA LYS A 229 14.41 21.60 15.57
C LYS A 229 14.38 20.55 16.68
N PHE A 230 15.50 20.22 17.34
CA PHE A 230 15.52 19.23 18.41
C PHE A 230 14.75 19.71 19.63
N ALA A 231 14.93 20.98 20.02
CA ALA A 231 14.18 21.58 21.11
C ALA A 231 12.66 21.58 20.83
N LYS A 232 12.27 21.77 19.56
CA LYS A 232 10.86 21.70 19.14
C LYS A 232 10.32 20.27 19.16
N GLN A 233 11.09 19.30 18.67
CA GLN A 233 10.70 17.88 18.68
C GLN A 233 10.63 17.32 20.10
N PHE A 234 11.58 17.66 20.97
CA PHE A 234 11.57 17.25 22.37
C PHE A 234 10.43 17.90 23.15
N LYS A 235 10.16 19.20 22.92
CA LYS A 235 8.98 19.87 23.51
C LYS A 235 7.67 19.25 23.04
N GLN A 236 7.58 18.83 21.77
CA GLN A 236 6.40 18.16 21.25
C GLN A 236 6.22 16.79 21.91
N LEU A 237 7.28 15.99 22.04
CA LEU A 237 7.25 14.71 22.74
C LEU A 237 6.79 14.86 24.20
N VAL A 238 7.29 15.88 24.91
CA VAL A 238 6.88 16.18 26.28
C VAL A 238 5.39 16.58 26.35
N ALA A 239 4.90 17.35 25.39
CA ALA A 239 3.49 17.73 25.30
C ALA A 239 2.60 16.52 25.02
N ASP A 240 3.00 15.63 24.11
CA ASP A 240 2.26 14.44 23.73
C ASP A 240 2.16 13.45 24.91
N VAL A 241 3.25 13.27 25.67
CA VAL A 241 3.26 12.48 26.91
C VAL A 241 2.38 13.10 28.01
N ALA A 242 2.36 14.43 28.11
CA ALA A 242 1.50 15.12 29.06
C ALA A 242 0.01 15.00 28.72
N GLU A 243 -0.33 14.96 27.43
CA GLU A 243 -1.71 14.78 26.96
C GLU A 243 -2.19 13.34 27.14
N LEU A 244 -1.32 12.35 26.89
CA LEU A 244 -1.60 10.93 27.18
C LEU A 244 -1.96 10.70 28.66
N LYS A 245 -1.31 11.41 29.58
CA LYS A 245 -1.61 11.34 31.02
C LYS A 245 -2.99 11.86 31.42
N LYS A 246 -3.63 12.69 30.57
CA LYS A 246 -4.96 13.25 30.85
C LYS A 246 -6.10 12.33 30.40
N GLN A 247 -5.80 11.31 29.60
CA GLN A 247 -6.82 10.38 29.12
C GLN A 247 -7.08 9.28 30.16
N THR A 248 -8.32 9.20 30.64
CA THR A 248 -8.69 8.36 31.79
C THR A 248 -8.84 6.87 31.47
N THR A 249 -8.98 6.46 30.20
CA THR A 249 -8.92 5.05 29.78
C THR A 249 -8.65 4.91 28.28
N PHE A 250 -7.80 3.95 27.91
CA PHE A 250 -7.46 3.54 26.55
C PHE A 250 -7.59 2.02 26.43
N GLY A 251 -8.52 1.52 25.61
CA GLY A 251 -8.77 0.07 25.48
C GLY A 251 -9.19 -0.63 26.80
N GLY A 252 -9.66 0.13 27.80
CA GLY A 252 -9.97 -0.36 29.14
C GLY A 252 -8.84 -0.25 30.16
N VAL A 253 -7.67 0.28 29.79
CA VAL A 253 -6.52 0.49 30.69
C VAL A 253 -6.30 1.99 30.93
N ASP A 254 -6.12 2.39 32.18
CA ASP A 254 -5.90 3.79 32.56
C ASP A 254 -4.57 4.33 32.03
N GLY A 255 -4.57 5.54 31.46
CA GLY A 255 -3.39 6.18 30.89
C GLY A 255 -2.26 6.40 31.91
N SER A 256 -2.59 6.52 33.19
CA SER A 256 -1.61 6.57 34.28
C SER A 256 -0.79 5.26 34.40
N THR A 257 -1.41 4.12 34.10
CA THR A 257 -0.80 2.78 34.17
C THR A 257 0.19 2.57 33.03
N VAL A 258 -0.14 3.06 31.83
CA VAL A 258 0.74 3.02 30.66
C VAL A 258 1.95 3.94 30.85
N ALA A 259 1.74 5.15 31.40
CA ALA A 259 2.83 6.07 31.71
C ALA A 259 3.78 5.51 32.80
N ALA A 260 3.23 4.80 33.80
CA ALA A 260 4.02 4.12 34.81
C ALA A 260 4.82 2.94 34.23
N ALA A 261 4.27 2.18 33.28
CA ALA A 261 4.95 1.07 32.62
C ALA A 261 6.14 1.54 31.77
N LEU A 262 5.99 2.64 31.02
CA LEU A 262 7.09 3.26 30.26
C LEU A 262 8.18 3.83 31.18
N ALA A 263 7.79 4.44 32.30
CA ALA A 263 8.73 4.93 33.31
C ALA A 263 9.38 3.80 34.12
N ALA A 264 8.86 2.58 34.07
CA ALA A 264 9.44 1.41 34.72
C ALA A 264 10.28 0.55 33.76
N ASP A 265 10.23 0.81 32.44
CA ASP A 265 11.03 0.10 31.45
C ASP A 265 12.51 0.55 31.53
N PRO A 266 13.41 -0.33 32.02
CA PRO A 266 14.82 0.02 32.18
C PRO A 266 15.50 0.30 30.84
N THR A 267 15.03 -0.31 29.75
CA THR A 267 15.60 -0.11 28.41
C THR A 267 15.30 1.29 27.92
N PHE A 268 14.05 1.75 28.09
CA PHE A 268 13.66 3.11 27.76
C PHE A 268 14.42 4.14 28.60
N ILE A 269 14.51 3.93 29.93
CA ILE A 269 15.24 4.83 30.83
C ILE A 269 16.73 4.86 30.50
N ASN A 270 17.35 3.71 30.24
CA ASN A 270 18.77 3.63 29.93
C ASN A 270 19.07 4.28 28.58
N ASN A 271 18.25 4.05 27.55
CA ASN A 271 18.43 4.70 26.25
C ASN A 271 18.28 6.23 26.34
N LEU A 272 17.32 6.71 27.12
CA LEU A 272 17.13 8.14 27.35
C LEU A 272 18.28 8.74 28.17
N ALA A 273 18.74 8.03 29.21
CA ALA A 273 19.86 8.44 30.06
C ALA A 273 21.18 8.45 29.28
N ASP A 274 21.42 7.45 28.42
CA ASP A 274 22.62 7.36 27.58
C ASP A 274 22.63 8.45 26.51
N ALA A 275 21.47 8.76 25.92
CA ALA A 275 21.33 9.88 24.99
C ALA A 275 21.62 11.23 25.67
N LEU A 276 21.12 11.42 26.90
CA LEU A 276 21.37 12.63 27.69
C LEU A 276 22.83 12.71 28.18
N ALA A 277 23.39 11.61 28.67
CA ALA A 277 24.76 11.55 29.19
C ALA A 277 25.82 11.73 28.10
N THR A 278 25.56 11.21 26.90
CA THR A 278 26.40 11.45 25.71
C THR A 278 26.43 12.93 25.35
N ARG A 279 25.32 13.65 25.56
CA ARG A 279 25.20 15.07 25.23
C ARG A 279 25.71 16.02 26.30
N LEU A 280 25.71 15.61 27.57
CA LEU A 280 26.28 16.40 28.67
C LEU A 280 27.81 16.31 28.77
N LYS A 281 28.45 15.39 28.03
CA LYS A 281 29.91 15.23 27.94
C LYS A 281 30.54 15.94 26.73
N ALA A 282 29.74 16.59 25.88
CA ALA A 282 30.16 17.35 24.71
C ALA A 282 29.86 18.84 24.91
#